data_AF-A0A349LSH5-F1
#
_entry.id   AF-A0A349LSH5-F1
#
_cell.length_a   1.000
_cell.length_b   1.000
_cell.length_c   1.000
_cell.angle_alpha   90.00
_cell.angle_beta   90.00
_cell.angle_gamma   90.00
#
_symmetry.space_group_name_H-M   'P 1'
#
loop_
_entity.id
_entity.type
_entity.pdbx_description
1 polymer ?
#
loop_
_entity_poly.entity_id
_entity_poly.type
_entity_poly.pdbx_seq_one_letter_code
_entity_poly.pdbx_strand_id
1 'polypeptide(L)'
;MSWLDREAYNKKFITKLAANPNATEQQLVIQQLGGPDITEGHAVGEQYYQLLYYRTQRTISDGITTKTECTALLFIDRKLVSAGQDAEQRYYQATHRS
;
A
#
# COMPACT_ATOMS: atom_id res chain seq x y z
N MET A 1 -10.44 -11.42 16.49
CA MET A 1 -9.63 -11.84 15.32
C MET A 1 -8.20 -12.02 15.79
N SER A 2 -7.59 -13.15 15.46
CA SER A 2 -6.15 -13.32 15.69
C SER A 2 -5.39 -12.40 14.74
N TRP A 3 -4.23 -11.95 15.17
CA TRP A 3 -3.32 -11.16 14.35
C TRP A 3 -2.94 -11.88 13.04
N LEU A 4 -2.86 -13.21 13.06
CA LEU A 4 -2.64 -14.07 11.88
C LEU A 4 -3.79 -13.97 10.85
N ASP A 5 -5.03 -13.84 11.31
CA ASP A 5 -6.19 -13.72 10.41
C ASP A 5 -6.15 -12.41 9.62
N ARG A 6 -5.63 -11.34 10.24
CA ARG A 6 -5.51 -10.03 9.61
C ARG A 6 -4.47 -10.01 8.50
N GLU A 7 -3.33 -10.67 8.67
CA GLU A 7 -2.30 -10.76 7.62
C GLU A 7 -2.81 -11.54 6.39
N ALA A 8 -3.43 -12.70 6.62
CA ALA A 8 -4.00 -13.51 5.55
C ALA A 8 -5.12 -12.75 4.80
N TYR A 9 -5.96 -12.01 5.54
CA TYR A 9 -6.98 -11.15 4.96
C TYR A 9 -6.38 -10.01 4.14
N ASN A 10 -5.43 -9.25 4.71
CA ASN A 10 -4.75 -8.14 4.04
C ASN A 10 -4.10 -8.61 2.74
N LYS A 11 -3.36 -9.73 2.78
CA LYS A 11 -2.73 -10.32 1.61
C LYS A 11 -3.75 -10.63 0.53
N LYS A 12 -4.83 -11.35 0.86
CA LYS A 12 -5.87 -11.73 -0.09
C LYS A 12 -6.60 -10.52 -0.68
N PHE A 13 -6.90 -9.52 0.14
CA PHE A 13 -7.58 -8.30 -0.30
C PHE A 13 -6.68 -7.48 -1.24
N ILE A 14 -5.42 -7.27 -0.87
CA ILE A 14 -4.46 -6.52 -1.70
C ILE A 14 -4.16 -7.23 -3.01
N THR A 15 -4.05 -8.57 -3.02
CA THR A 15 -3.90 -9.31 -4.29
C THR A 15 -5.10 -9.08 -5.22
N LYS A 16 -6.33 -8.99 -4.69
CA LYS A 16 -7.51 -8.65 -5.50
C LYS A 16 -7.45 -7.22 -6.03
N LEU A 17 -7.02 -6.27 -5.20
CA LEU A 17 -6.83 -4.88 -5.60
C LEU A 17 -5.79 -4.75 -6.71
N ALA A 18 -4.66 -5.46 -6.61
CA ALA A 18 -3.62 -5.47 -7.62
C ALA A 18 -4.11 -6.04 -8.97
N ALA A 19 -5.05 -6.99 -8.94
CA ALA A 19 -5.68 -7.54 -10.14
C ALA A 19 -6.69 -6.56 -10.79
N ASN A 20 -7.21 -5.58 -10.04
CA ASN A 20 -8.13 -4.58 -10.56
C ASN A 20 -7.93 -3.21 -9.88
N PRO A 21 -6.83 -2.50 -10.19
CA PRO A 21 -6.46 -1.28 -9.47
C PRO A 21 -7.42 -0.10 -9.75
N ASN A 22 -8.07 -0.08 -10.92
CA ASN A 22 -8.67 1.13 -11.50
C ASN A 22 -10.03 1.57 -10.90
N ALA A 23 -10.47 1.02 -9.77
CA ALA A 23 -11.81 1.29 -9.23
C ALA A 23 -11.89 1.39 -7.70
N THR A 24 -10.76 1.43 -6.99
CA THR A 24 -10.80 1.40 -5.53
C THR A 24 -10.40 2.74 -4.93
N GLU A 25 -11.31 3.34 -4.18
CA GLU A 25 -11.05 4.54 -3.39
C GLU A 25 -10.24 4.21 -2.14
N GLN A 26 -9.33 5.10 -1.76
CA GLN A 26 -8.51 4.97 -0.55
C GLN A 26 -9.34 4.71 0.71
N GLN A 27 -10.49 5.37 0.83
CA GLN A 27 -11.36 5.22 2.00
C GLN A 27 -11.94 3.81 2.12
N LEU A 28 -12.28 3.16 1.00
CA LEU A 28 -12.74 1.76 1.00
C LEU A 28 -11.63 0.83 1.48
N VAL A 29 -10.39 1.06 1.05
CA VAL A 29 -9.24 0.26 1.51
C VAL A 29 -9.05 0.41 3.01
N ILE A 30 -9.09 1.64 3.54
CA ILE A 30 -8.94 1.90 4.98
C ILE A 30 -10.10 1.27 5.78
N GLN A 31 -11.33 1.26 5.25
CA GLN A 31 -12.46 0.61 5.90
C GLN A 31 -12.32 -0.92 5.94
N GLN A 32 -11.75 -1.53 4.90
CA GLN A 32 -11.60 -2.99 4.80
C GLN A 32 -10.35 -3.49 5.56
N LEU A 33 -9.21 -2.81 5.41
CA LEU A 33 -7.91 -3.22 5.98
C LEU A 33 -7.62 -2.59 7.35
N GLY A 34 -8.35 -1.54 7.72
CA GLY A 34 -8.06 -0.67 8.86
C GLY A 34 -7.03 0.41 8.50
N GLY A 35 -6.48 1.06 9.53
CA GLY A 35 -5.41 2.03 9.34
C GLY A 35 -4.14 1.37 8.78
N PRO A 36 -3.41 2.04 7.87
CA PRO A 36 -2.13 1.56 7.35
C PRO A 36 -1.06 1.56 8.44
N ASP A 37 -0.07 0.67 8.30
CA ASP A 37 1.08 0.60 9.21
C ASP A 37 2.06 1.75 8.95
N ILE A 38 2.29 2.09 7.68
CA ILE A 38 3.15 3.21 7.26
C ILE A 38 2.44 3.98 6.16
N THR A 39 2.57 5.31 6.17
CA THR A 39 2.02 6.19 5.15
C THR A 39 3.10 7.14 4.66
N GLU A 40 3.24 7.26 3.35
CA GLU A 40 4.10 8.24 2.69
C GLU A 40 3.26 9.03 1.69
N GLY A 41 3.50 10.33 1.58
CA GLY A 41 2.73 11.20 0.70
C GLY A 41 3.59 12.34 0.16
N HIS A 42 3.35 12.70 -1.10
CA HIS A 42 4.07 13.75 -1.78
C HIS A 42 3.19 14.39 -2.85
N ALA A 43 3.15 15.72 -2.88
CA ALA A 43 2.47 16.47 -3.93
C ALA A 43 3.46 16.71 -5.09
N VAL A 44 3.05 16.39 -6.32
CA VAL A 44 3.84 16.66 -7.53
C VAL A 44 2.95 17.40 -8.50
N GLY A 45 3.20 18.71 -8.67
CA GLY A 45 2.33 19.59 -9.44
C GLY A 45 0.92 19.66 -8.83
N GLU A 46 -0.09 19.31 -9.62
CA GLU A 46 -1.50 19.29 -9.18
C GLU A 46 -1.97 17.94 -8.62
N GLN A 47 -1.13 16.90 -8.68
CA GLN A 47 -1.49 15.56 -8.25
C GLN A 47 -0.90 15.24 -6.88
N TYR A 48 -1.69 14.56 -6.05
CA TYR A 48 -1.25 14.07 -4.75
C TYR A 48 -0.98 12.57 -4.79
N TYR A 49 0.30 12.19 -4.63
CA TYR A 49 0.74 10.81 -4.59
C TYR A 49 0.82 10.35 -3.13
N GLN A 50 0.25 9.18 -2.83
CA GLN A 50 0.25 8.61 -1.49
C GLN A 50 0.50 7.10 -1.53
N LEU A 51 1.49 6.63 -0.79
CA LEU A 51 1.72 5.21 -0.52
C LEU A 51 1.16 4.83 0.84
N LEU A 52 0.30 3.81 0.86
CA LEU A 52 -0.14 3.16 2.09
C LEU A 52 0.47 1.77 2.18
N TYR A 53 1.17 1.49 3.27
CA TYR A 53 1.76 0.18 3.53
C TYR A 53 0.91 -0.60 4.52
N TYR A 54 0.54 -1.81 4.13
CA TYR A 54 -0.14 -2.77 4.99
C TYR A 54 0.73 -4.01 5.14
N ARG A 55 0.90 -4.49 6.37
CA ARG A 55 1.61 -5.76 6.59
C ARG A 55 0.80 -6.92 6.01
N THR A 56 1.45 -7.71 5.17
CA THR A 56 0.85 -8.88 4.48
C THR A 56 1.63 -10.17 4.72
N GLN A 57 2.81 -10.08 5.33
CA GLN A 57 3.62 -11.23 5.69
C GLN A 57 4.49 -10.93 6.91
N ARG A 58 4.84 -12.01 7.62
CA ARG A 58 5.77 -12.00 8.73
C ARG A 58 7.12 -12.51 8.24
N THR A 59 8.12 -11.64 8.15
CA THR A 59 9.52 -12.03 8.00
C THR A 59 10.15 -12.01 9.39
N ILE A 60 10.11 -13.16 10.05
CA ILE A 60 10.89 -13.34 11.28
C ILE A 60 12.36 -13.52 10.86
N SER A 61 13.08 -12.42 10.75
CA SER A 61 14.53 -12.37 10.92
C SER A 61 14.88 -10.98 11.46
N ASP A 62 15.48 -10.94 12.65
CA ASP A 62 16.04 -9.75 13.32
C ASP A 62 15.12 -8.71 14.00
N GLY A 63 13.79 -8.78 13.88
CA GLY A 63 12.89 -7.91 14.68
C GLY A 63 12.81 -6.44 14.21
N ILE A 64 13.33 -6.13 13.02
CA ILE A 64 13.17 -4.84 12.35
C ILE A 64 12.07 -4.98 11.30
N THR A 65 10.94 -4.29 11.50
CA THR A 65 9.87 -4.24 10.50
C THR A 65 10.38 -3.55 9.25
N THR A 66 10.54 -4.31 8.16
CA THR A 66 11.13 -3.78 6.91
C THR A 66 10.04 -3.65 5.86
N LYS A 67 10.16 -2.67 4.94
CA LYS A 67 9.19 -2.44 3.84
C LYS A 67 8.90 -3.70 3.01
N THR A 68 9.82 -4.66 2.98
CA THR A 68 9.69 -5.99 2.37
C THR A 68 8.58 -6.86 3.00
N GLU A 69 8.17 -6.61 4.25
CA GLU A 69 7.08 -7.33 4.92
C GLU A 69 5.69 -6.74 4.63
N CYS A 70 5.68 -5.55 4.04
CA CYS A 70 4.48 -4.82 3.72
C CYS A 70 4.24 -4.85 2.22
N THR A 71 2.97 -4.74 1.85
CA THR A 71 2.61 -4.46 0.46
C THR A 71 2.16 -3.02 0.38
N ALA A 72 2.85 -2.24 -0.46
CA ALA A 72 2.53 -0.85 -0.70
C ALA A 72 1.32 -0.74 -1.64
N LEU A 73 0.46 0.25 -1.40
CA LEU A 73 -0.65 0.62 -2.27
C LEU A 73 -0.45 2.07 -2.68
N LEU A 74 -0.30 2.32 -3.98
CA LEU A 74 -0.16 3.67 -4.52
C LEU A 74 -1.52 4.24 -4.84
N PHE A 75 -1.81 5.37 -4.22
CA PHE A 75 -2.94 6.23 -4.52
C PHE A 75 -2.48 7.50 -5.19
N ILE A 76 -3.18 7.90 -6.24
CA ILE A 76 -3.04 9.22 -6.86
C ILE A 76 -4.41 9.88 -6.78
N ASP A 77 -4.48 11.06 -6.17
CA ASP A 77 -5.73 11.78 -5.94
C ASP A 77 -6.80 10.90 -5.27
N ARG A 78 -6.37 10.12 -4.27
CA ARG A 78 -7.18 9.16 -3.47
C ARG A 78 -7.71 7.95 -4.25
N LYS A 79 -7.29 7.74 -5.50
CA LYS A 79 -7.63 6.57 -6.31
C LYS A 79 -6.48 5.59 -6.35
N LEU A 80 -6.76 4.31 -6.13
CA LEU A 80 -5.76 3.26 -6.27
C LEU A 80 -5.27 3.19 -7.72
N VAL A 81 -3.95 3.15 -7.89
CA VAL A 81 -3.31 3.09 -9.21
C VAL A 81 -2.48 1.82 -9.36
N SER A 82 -1.78 1.41 -8.29
CA SER A 82 -0.96 0.21 -8.29
C SER A 82 -0.74 -0.34 -6.88
N ALA A 83 -0.20 -1.55 -6.79
CA ALA A 83 0.13 -2.22 -5.54
C ALA A 83 1.50 -2.93 -5.62
N GLY A 84 2.09 -3.24 -4.47
CA GLY A 84 3.36 -3.93 -4.33
C GLY A 84 4.55 -3.13 -4.83
N GLN A 85 5.54 -3.82 -5.40
CA GLN A 85 6.79 -3.21 -5.84
C GLN A 85 6.58 -2.17 -6.96
N ASP A 86 5.60 -2.39 -7.85
CA ASP A 86 5.27 -1.45 -8.93
C ASP A 86 4.72 -0.12 -8.36
N ALA A 87 3.94 -0.17 -7.27
CA ALA A 87 3.47 1.03 -6.57
C ALA A 87 4.63 1.90 -6.06
N GLU A 88 5.61 1.27 -5.40
CA GLU A 88 6.78 1.97 -4.88
C GLU A 88 7.61 2.58 -6.02
N GLN A 89 7.91 1.80 -7.06
CA GLN A 89 8.67 2.29 -8.20
C GLN A 89 8.02 3.50 -8.87
N ARG A 90 6.70 3.45 -9.09
CA ARG A 90 5.96 4.57 -9.69
C ARG A 90 5.96 5.81 -8.80
N TYR A 91 5.79 5.63 -7.50
CA TYR A 91 5.84 6.73 -6.54
C TYR A 91 7.20 7.43 -6.56
N TYR A 92 8.30 6.68 -6.44
CA TYR A 92 9.64 7.28 -6.45
C TYR A 92 9.99 7.90 -7.81
N GLN A 93 9.60 7.28 -8.93
CA GLN A 93 9.79 7.87 -10.25
C GLN A 93 9.03 9.19 -10.43
N ALA A 94 7.83 9.32 -9.89
CA ALA A 94 7.04 10.55 -9.97
C ALA A 94 7.54 11.64 -9.02
N THR A 95 7.99 11.27 -7.83
CA THR A 95 8.30 12.21 -6.73
C THR A 95 9.76 12.61 -6.66
N HIS A 96 10.70 11.76 -7.12
CA HIS A 96 12.14 11.99 -7.04
C HIS A 96 12.79 12.27 -8.41
N ARG A 97 12.01 12.67 -9.41
CA ARG A 97 12.56 13.20 -10.65
C ARG A 97 13.16 14.59 -10.39
N SER A 98 14.48 14.60 -10.16
CA SER A 98 15.32 15.80 -10.20
C SER A 98 15.67 16.17 -11.63
#